data_AF-A0A2H0N460-F1
#
_entry.id   AF-A0A2H0N460-F1
#
_cell.length_a   1.000
_cell.length_b   1.000
_cell.length_c   1.000
_cell.angle_alpha   90.00
_cell.angle_beta   90.00
_cell.angle_gamma   90.00
#
_symmetry.space_group_name_H-M   'P 1'
#
loop_
_entity.id
_entity.type
_entity.pdbx_description
1 polymer ?
#
loop_
_entity_poly.entity_id
_entity_poly.type
_entity_poly.pdbx_seq_one_letter_code
_entity_poly.pdbx_strand_id
1 'polypeptide(L)'
;MDASRFNVSVEDFSLFIGPPCAGIHSLVAFATLFWALLLLAQERGYRIQYKVAIPSFFLGLLLVFVVNSLRVFSIILVGIFYSRDFAVTLFHSFIGAFLLILFFILYIHLLYPKMIKVDEKQEFNIPAPKNKKTS
;
A
#
# COMPACT_ATOMS: atom_id res chain seq x y z
N MET A 1 -25.35 -16.97 -3.97
CA MET A 1 -24.76 -17.47 -5.23
C MET A 1 -23.28 -17.08 -5.19
N ASP A 2 -22.40 -18.01 -4.82
CA ASP A 2 -20.97 -17.75 -4.58
C ASP A 2 -20.18 -17.75 -5.89
N ALA A 3 -20.28 -16.65 -6.64
CA ALA A 3 -19.54 -16.45 -7.88
C ALA A 3 -18.13 -15.93 -7.59
N SER A 4 -17.14 -16.84 -7.45
CA SER A 4 -15.71 -16.65 -7.80
C SER A 4 -14.79 -17.67 -7.10
N ARG A 5 -15.01 -18.96 -7.31
CA ARG A 5 -14.01 -19.99 -6.96
C ARG A 5 -13.27 -20.40 -8.23
N PHE A 6 -12.05 -19.90 -8.41
CA PHE A 6 -11.15 -20.39 -9.45
C PHE A 6 -10.38 -21.57 -8.89
N ASN A 7 -10.53 -22.74 -9.53
CA ASN A 7 -9.77 -23.95 -9.19
C ASN A 7 -8.64 -24.08 -10.20
N VAL A 8 -7.40 -23.99 -9.72
CA VAL A 8 -6.21 -24.30 -10.51
C VAL A 8 -5.72 -25.66 -10.03
N SER A 9 -5.71 -26.64 -10.94
CA SER A 9 -5.28 -28.00 -10.64
C SER A 9 -4.10 -28.36 -11.53
N VAL A 10 -2.97 -28.71 -10.91
CA VAL A 10 -1.78 -29.24 -11.59
C VAL A 10 -1.45 -30.58 -10.95
N GLU A 11 -1.67 -31.68 -11.68
CA GLU A 11 -1.49 -33.08 -11.22
C GLU A 11 -2.09 -33.35 -9.82
N ASP A 12 -1.29 -33.45 -8.75
CA ASP A 12 -1.74 -33.71 -7.37
C ASP A 12 -2.07 -32.44 -6.56
N PHE A 13 -1.97 -31.27 -7.18
CA PHE A 13 -2.10 -29.97 -6.53
C PHE A 13 -3.30 -29.16 -7.03
N SER A 14 -4.47 -29.42 -6.45
CA SER A 14 -5.65 -28.54 -6.50
C SER A 14 -5.53 -27.41 -5.47
N LEU A 15 -5.59 -26.14 -5.89
CA LEU A 15 -5.61 -25.01 -4.98
C LEU A 15 -6.82 -24.12 -5.25
N PHE A 16 -7.63 -23.91 -4.22
CA PHE A 16 -8.81 -23.06 -4.28
C PHE A 16 -8.41 -21.61 -4.04
N ILE A 17 -8.58 -20.77 -5.05
CA ILE A 17 -8.37 -19.33 -4.97
C ILE A 17 -9.66 -18.70 -4.44
N GLY A 18 -9.67 -18.35 -3.16
CA GLY A 18 -10.78 -17.63 -2.52
C GLY A 18 -10.63 -16.10 -2.59
N PRO A 19 -11.63 -15.34 -2.10
CA PRO A 19 -11.57 -13.87 -1.97
C PRO A 19 -10.29 -13.29 -1.33
N PRO A 20 -9.64 -13.90 -0.33
CA PRO A 20 -8.40 -13.36 0.23
C PRO A 20 -7.20 -13.44 -0.73
N CYS A 21 -7.25 -14.31 -1.75
CA CYS A 21 -6.24 -14.39 -2.81
C CYS A 21 -6.43 -13.33 -3.90
N ALA A 22 -7.63 -12.76 -4.03
CA ALA A 22 -7.96 -11.81 -5.10
C ALA A 22 -7.27 -10.44 -4.92
N GLY A 23 -6.56 -10.21 -3.81
CA GLY A 23 -5.83 -8.96 -3.57
C GLY A 23 -6.70 -7.77 -3.20
N ILE A 24 -8.03 -7.94 -3.09
CA ILE A 24 -8.99 -6.89 -2.73
C ILE A 24 -8.64 -6.24 -1.38
N HIS A 25 -8.31 -7.04 -0.36
CA HIS A 25 -7.92 -6.51 0.94
C HIS A 25 -6.67 -5.62 0.87
N SER A 26 -5.67 -6.02 0.07
CA SER A 26 -4.45 -5.24 -0.14
C SER A 26 -4.72 -3.93 -0.89
N LEU A 27 -5.63 -3.95 -1.88
CA LEU A 27 -6.03 -2.75 -2.63
C LEU A 27 -6.78 -1.75 -1.73
N VAL A 28 -7.72 -2.25 -0.93
CA VAL A 28 -8.46 -1.43 0.05
C VAL A 28 -7.49 -0.86 1.08
N ALA A 29 -6.59 -1.68 1.63
CA ALA A 29 -5.58 -1.23 2.59
C ALA A 29 -4.63 -0.18 2.00
N PHE A 30 -4.20 -0.35 0.75
CA PHE A 30 -3.41 0.68 0.06
C PHE A 30 -4.20 1.98 -0.10
N ALA A 31 -5.46 1.91 -0.52
CA ALA A 31 -6.28 3.09 -0.73
C ALA A 31 -6.55 3.86 0.58
N THR A 32 -6.82 3.15 1.68
CA THR A 32 -7.02 3.78 2.99
C THR A 32 -5.74 4.42 3.50
N LEU A 33 -4.59 3.75 3.39
CA LEU A 33 -3.30 4.29 3.78
C LEU A 33 -2.89 5.51 2.94
N PHE A 34 -3.15 5.47 1.62
CA PHE A 34 -2.89 6.60 0.73
C PHE A 34 -3.74 7.82 1.11
N TRP A 35 -5.03 7.61 1.39
CA TRP A 35 -5.90 8.71 1.80
C TRP A 35 -5.52 9.27 3.17
N ALA A 36 -5.20 8.40 4.13
CA ALA A 36 -4.70 8.80 5.45
C ALA A 36 -3.42 9.64 5.34
N LEU A 37 -2.51 9.27 4.43
CA LEU A 37 -1.29 10.04 4.15
C LEU A 37 -1.59 11.45 3.62
N LEU A 38 -2.54 11.58 2.69
CA LEU A 38 -2.95 12.88 2.15
C LEU A 38 -3.64 13.75 3.22
N LEU A 39 -4.53 13.16 4.03
CA LEU A 39 -5.19 13.88 5.13
C LEU A 39 -4.17 14.36 6.16
N LEU A 40 -3.24 13.51 6.58
CA LEU A 40 -2.16 13.87 7.50
C LEU A 40 -1.25 14.96 6.91
N ALA A 41 -0.94 14.89 5.62
CA ALA A 41 -0.17 15.94 4.94
C ALA A 41 -0.93 17.29 4.96
N GLN A 42 -2.24 17.26 4.71
CA GLN A 42 -3.07 18.47 4.74
C GLN A 42 -3.14 19.07 6.15
N GLU A 43 -3.33 18.25 7.19
CA GLU A 43 -3.32 18.72 8.60
C GLU A 43 -1.98 19.34 9.01
N ARG A 44 -0.87 18.85 8.45
CA ARG A 44 0.48 19.39 8.68
C ARG A 44 0.77 20.68 7.90
N GLY A 45 -0.18 21.16 7.08
CA GLY A 45 -0.04 22.40 6.31
C GLY A 45 0.67 22.25 4.98
N TYR A 46 0.84 21.02 4.47
CA TYR A 46 1.44 20.78 3.16
C TYR A 46 0.42 21.03 2.04
N ARG A 47 0.87 21.59 0.92
CA ARG A 47 0.05 21.68 -0.30
C ARG A 47 0.17 20.40 -1.13
N ILE A 48 -0.98 19.77 -1.37
CA ILE A 48 -1.10 18.57 -2.19
C ILE A 48 -1.19 18.97 -3.66
N GLN A 49 -0.31 18.43 -4.48
CA GLN A 49 -0.35 18.60 -5.94
C GLN A 49 -1.23 17.52 -6.57
N TYR A 50 -2.54 17.78 -6.69
CA TYR A 50 -3.51 16.82 -7.25
C TYR A 50 -3.13 16.28 -8.63
N LYS A 51 -2.48 17.10 -9.48
CA LYS A 51 -1.99 16.69 -10.81
C LYS A 51 -0.97 15.55 -10.76
N VAL A 52 -0.23 15.43 -9.65
CA VAL A 52 0.76 14.35 -9.43
C VAL A 52 0.17 13.26 -8.54
N ALA A 53 -0.62 13.63 -7.53
CA ALA A 53 -1.22 12.69 -6.59
C ALA A 53 -2.22 11.74 -7.25
N ILE A 54 -3.07 12.22 -8.17
CA ILE A 54 -4.07 11.38 -8.85
C ILE A 54 -3.40 10.29 -9.71
N PRO A 55 -2.48 10.60 -10.64
CA PRO A 55 -1.75 9.56 -11.37
C PRO A 55 -0.96 8.63 -10.45
N SER A 56 -0.36 9.16 -9.38
CA SER A 56 0.40 8.36 -8.41
C SER A 56 -0.49 7.34 -7.68
N PHE A 57 -1.75 7.69 -7.40
CA PHE A 57 -2.72 6.78 -6.80
C PHE A 57 -3.04 5.60 -7.72
N PHE A 58 -3.37 5.86 -8.98
CA PHE A 58 -3.64 4.81 -9.97
C PHE A 58 -2.41 3.94 -10.25
N LEU A 59 -1.23 4.55 -10.33
CA LEU A 59 0.02 3.81 -10.46
C LEU A 59 0.27 2.92 -9.24
N GLY A 60 -0.01 3.42 -8.03
CA GLY A 60 0.09 2.65 -6.79
C GLY A 60 -0.88 1.47 -6.76
N LEU A 61 -2.14 1.66 -7.15
CA LEU A 61 -3.13 0.58 -7.27
C LEU A 61 -2.68 -0.49 -8.26
N LEU A 62 -2.19 -0.08 -9.43
CA LEU A 62 -1.67 -1.00 -10.45
C LEU A 62 -0.48 -1.82 -9.92
N LEU A 63 0.46 -1.17 -9.24
CA LEU A 63 1.62 -1.85 -8.67
C LEU A 63 1.23 -2.81 -7.54
N VAL A 64 0.30 -2.42 -6.66
CA VAL A 64 -0.24 -3.31 -5.62
C VAL A 64 -0.90 -4.52 -6.26
N PHE A 65 -1.66 -4.34 -7.34
CA PHE A 65 -2.25 -5.46 -8.08
C PHE A 65 -1.16 -6.40 -8.61
N VAL A 66 -0.12 -5.89 -9.27
CA VAL A 66 1.01 -6.69 -9.78
C VAL A 66 1.72 -7.45 -8.66
N VAL A 67 2.01 -6.81 -7.52
CA VAL A 67 2.64 -7.45 -6.36
C VAL A 67 1.77 -8.57 -5.80
N ASN A 68 0.44 -8.36 -5.72
CA ASN A 68 -0.48 -9.41 -5.29
C ASN A 68 -0.53 -10.57 -6.29
N SER A 69 -0.50 -10.33 -7.60
CA SER A 69 -0.41 -11.38 -8.62
C SER A 69 0.88 -12.19 -8.49
N LEU A 70 2.02 -11.51 -8.32
CA LEU A 70 3.32 -12.16 -8.08
C LEU A 70 3.32 -12.99 -6.80
N ARG A 71 2.65 -12.53 -5.74
CA ARG A 71 2.47 -13.31 -4.52
C ARG A 71 1.68 -14.60 -4.79
N VAL A 72 0.54 -14.53 -5.48
CA VAL A 72 -0.26 -15.73 -5.80
C VAL A 72 0.56 -16.71 -6.64
N PHE A 73 1.30 -16.22 -7.62
CA PHE A 73 2.19 -17.05 -8.43
C PHE A 73 3.28 -17.73 -7.58
N SER A 74 3.89 -16.98 -6.65
CA SER A 74 4.90 -17.51 -5.73
C SER A 74 4.34 -18.57 -4.79
N ILE A 75 3.10 -18.43 -4.31
CA ILE A 75 2.42 -19.44 -3.49
C ILE A 75 2.24 -20.74 -4.26
N ILE A 76 1.82 -20.65 -5.52
CA ILE A 76 1.64 -21.84 -6.37
C ILE A 76 2.99 -22.52 -6.59
N LEU A 77 4.03 -21.75 -6.92
CA LEU A 77 5.38 -22.28 -7.14
C LEU A 77 5.91 -22.99 -5.89
N VAL A 78 5.88 -22.33 -4.73
CA VAL A 78 6.35 -22.91 -3.45
C VAL A 78 5.49 -24.11 -3.03
N GLY A 79 4.18 -24.05 -3.29
CA GLY A 79 3.25 -25.14 -3.01
C GLY A 79 3.56 -26.41 -3.80
N ILE A 80 4.05 -26.27 -5.04
CA ILE A 80 4.47 -27.39 -5.89
C ILE A 80 5.82 -27.97 -5.43
N PHE A 81 6.80 -27.13 -5.09
CA PHE A 81 8.18 -27.58 -4.86
C PHE A 81 8.54 -27.93 -3.39
N TYR A 82 7.79 -27.45 -2.38
CA TYR A 82 8.14 -27.64 -0.97
C TYR A 82 7.05 -28.39 -0.18
N SER A 83 5.93 -27.73 0.14
CA SER A 83 4.76 -28.37 0.74
C SER A 83 3.55 -27.42 0.75
N ARG A 84 2.34 -27.98 0.62
CA ARG A 84 1.08 -27.23 0.56
C ARG A 84 0.82 -26.44 1.85
N ASP A 85 1.00 -27.06 3.02
CA ASP A 85 0.72 -26.43 4.32
C ASP A 85 1.70 -25.28 4.61
N PHE A 86 2.98 -25.43 4.25
CA PHE A 86 3.96 -24.37 4.43
C PHE A 86 3.66 -23.17 3.51
N ALA A 87 3.29 -23.43 2.26
CA ALA A 87 2.90 -22.39 1.32
C ALA A 87 1.66 -21.60 1.79
N VAL A 88 0.62 -22.29 2.27
CA VAL A 88 -0.61 -21.60 2.71
C VAL A 88 -0.37 -20.85 4.02
N THR A 89 0.26 -21.44 5.03
CA THR A 89 0.32 -20.77 6.36
C THR A 89 1.25 -19.53 6.36
N LEU A 90 2.42 -19.61 5.73
CA LEU A 90 3.41 -18.52 5.72
C LEU A 90 3.07 -17.43 4.68
N PHE A 91 2.73 -17.83 3.46
CA PHE A 91 2.49 -16.86 2.39
C PHE A 91 1.05 -16.32 2.42
N HIS A 92 0.07 -17.08 2.91
CA HIS A 92 -1.30 -16.56 2.95
C HIS A 92 -1.48 -15.46 4.01
N SER A 93 -0.83 -15.58 5.17
CA SER A 93 -1.02 -14.64 6.29
C SER A 93 0.09 -13.58 6.42
N PHE A 94 1.37 -13.98 6.34
CA PHE A 94 2.48 -13.08 6.67
C PHE A 94 3.06 -12.34 5.46
N ILE A 95 3.34 -13.05 4.38
CA ILE A 95 4.05 -12.45 3.22
C ILE A 95 3.21 -11.35 2.55
N GLY A 96 1.88 -11.47 2.57
CA GLY A 96 0.99 -10.49 1.92
C GLY A 96 1.03 -9.13 2.60
N ALA A 97 0.87 -9.12 3.93
CA ALA A 97 1.00 -7.89 4.72
C ALA A 97 2.42 -7.33 4.65
N PHE A 98 3.43 -8.19 4.73
CA PHE A 98 4.84 -7.79 4.64
C PHE A 98 5.16 -7.11 3.30
N LEU A 99 4.77 -7.72 2.17
CA LEU A 99 4.96 -7.16 0.83
C LEU A 99 4.22 -5.83 0.66
N LEU A 100 3.00 -5.72 1.20
CA LEU A 100 2.23 -4.47 1.14
C LEU A 100 2.92 -3.35 1.92
N ILE A 101 3.38 -3.62 3.15
CA ILE A 101 4.07 -2.63 3.98
C ILE A 101 5.38 -2.19 3.32
N LEU A 102 6.19 -3.15 2.87
CA LEU A 102 7.45 -2.87 2.18
C LEU A 102 7.22 -2.02 0.92
N PHE A 103 6.23 -2.40 0.11
CA PHE A 103 5.82 -1.64 -1.06
C PHE A 103 5.36 -0.22 -0.69
N PHE A 104 4.55 -0.08 0.36
CA PHE A 104 4.02 1.21 0.79
C PHE A 104 5.11 2.16 1.30
N ILE A 105 6.10 1.66 2.03
CA ILE A 105 7.28 2.44 2.46
C ILE A 105 8.05 2.95 1.24
N LEU A 106 8.33 2.07 0.27
CA LEU A 106 9.04 2.44 -0.97
C LEU A 106 8.23 3.47 -1.78
N TYR A 107 6.92 3.26 -1.88
CA TYR A 107 5.98 4.15 -2.55
C TYR A 107 6.01 5.56 -1.95
N ILE A 108 5.92 5.67 -0.63
CA ILE A 108 6.03 6.95 0.08
C ILE A 108 7.40 7.57 -0.21
N HIS A 109 8.49 6.84 -0.01
CA HIS A 109 9.82 7.40 -0.15
C HIS A 109 10.07 8.00 -1.55
N LEU A 110 9.51 7.38 -2.60
CA LEU A 110 9.71 7.81 -3.99
C LEU A 110 8.72 8.89 -4.45
N LEU A 111 7.45 8.82 -4.02
CA LEU A 111 6.37 9.66 -4.57
C LEU A 111 5.89 10.75 -3.61
N TYR A 112 5.98 10.55 -2.28
CA TYR A 112 5.65 11.58 -1.29
C TYR A 112 6.34 12.92 -1.55
N PRO A 113 7.67 13.00 -1.78
CA PRO A 113 8.34 14.28 -2.04
C PRO A 113 7.87 14.95 -3.34
N LYS A 114 7.33 14.19 -4.29
CA LYS A 114 6.81 14.74 -5.56
C LYS A 114 5.37 15.23 -5.42
N MET A 115 4.58 14.62 -4.55
CA MET A 115 3.17 14.93 -4.33
C MET A 115 2.96 16.16 -3.44
N ILE A 116 3.93 16.47 -2.58
CA ILE A 116 3.81 17.50 -1.55
C ILE A 116 4.77 18.66 -1.83
N LYS A 117 4.25 19.88 -1.69
CA LYS A 117 5.06 21.11 -1.60
C LYS A 117 4.88 21.71 -0.21
N VAL A 118 5.99 22.14 0.39
CA VAL A 118 5.98 22.97 1.60
C VAL A 118 5.27 24.28 1.24
N ASP A 119 4.22 24.63 1.98
CA ASP A 119 3.54 25.92 1.78
C ASP A 119 4.38 27.02 2.42
N GLU A 120 4.91 27.93 1.60
CA GLU A 120 5.73 29.08 2.01
C GLU A 120 5.01 29.99 3.04
N LYS A 121 3.68 29.89 3.15
CA LYS A 121 2.89 30.58 4.18
C LYS A 121 3.22 30.19 5.63
N GLN A 122 3.93 29.09 5.89
CA GLN A 122 4.39 28.76 7.25
C GLN A 122 5.58 29.61 7.72
N GLU A 123 6.37 30.19 6.83
CA GLU A 123 7.54 31.01 7.21
C GLU A 123 7.13 32.40 7.72
N PHE A 124 5.99 32.92 7.25
CA PHE A 124 5.48 34.24 7.65
C PHE A 124 4.68 34.23 8.97
N ASN A 125 4.42 33.06 9.56
CA ASN A 125 3.57 32.92 10.75
C ASN A 125 4.35 32.49 12.00
N ILE A 126 5.67 32.71 12.03
CA ILE A 126 6.43 32.66 13.28
C ILE A 126 6.15 33.98 14.02
N PRO A 127 5.33 34.00 15.10
CA PRO A 127 5.20 35.19 15.90
C PRO A 127 6.59 35.54 16.46
N ALA A 128 7.05 36.75 16.16
CA ALA A 128 8.31 37.28 16.70
C ALA A 128 8.35 37.06 18.22
N PRO A 129 9.51 36.65 18.78
CA PRO A 129 9.63 36.41 20.22
C PRO A 129 9.20 37.67 20.97
N LYS A 130 8.12 37.57 21.76
CA LYS A 130 7.67 38.65 22.64
C LYS A 130 8.80 38.96 23.60
N ASN A 131 9.49 40.06 23.34
CA ASN A 131 10.50 40.61 24.23
C ASN A 131 9.85 40.93 25.59
N LYS A 132 10.13 40.10 26.59
CA LYS A 132 9.75 40.37 27.98
C LYS A 132 10.58 41.57 28.43
N LYS A 133 9.99 42.77 28.37
CA LYS A 133 10.48 43.91 29.16
C LYS A 133 10.30 43.56 30.63
N THR A 134 11.40 43.21 31.27
CA THR A 134 11.55 43.23 32.73
C THR A 134 11.34 44.66 33.21
N SER A 135 10.30 44.85 34.01
CA SER A 135 10.11 46.03 34.86
C SER A 135 10.82 45.84 36.19
#